data_AF-A0A976KVA5-F1
#
_entry.id   AF-A0A976KVA5-F1
#
_cell.length_a   1.000
_cell.length_b   1.000
_cell.length_c   1.000
_cell.angle_alpha   90.00
_cell.angle_beta   90.00
_cell.angle_gamma   90.00
#
_symmetry.space_group_name_H-M   'P 1'
#
loop_
_entity.id
_entity.type
_entity.pdbx_description
1 polymer ?
#
loop_
_entity_poly.entity_id
_entity_poly.type
_entity_poly.pdbx_seq_one_letter_code
_entity_poly.pdbx_strand_id
1 'polypeptide(L)'
;MSRENSALLALRELRQLEAQRQSEEAATRQREEANRARERAEAEQRQREEEERVRREEQAQAEREREASEAKEREERMRLAEAEKRAQVEQEARLREEQMRLDAQVKMAARKQTPRWLYGVAAGLAAALLGGGLYAYQSQQESEAAILAEQQAVEQEREEREKVQAELQRVQQERERLKRQQSELDAKLAAATTAAERAQLEAERAKLESQQAALDSELSEKKNAAKNVGKKKRRSRSNAGKRSGKPKSKPKAEEPKVEPPPVTKPRRQKIKLGGGDSPLG
;
A
#
# COMPACT_ATOMS: atom_id res chain seq x y z
N MET A 1 39.73 -34.42 86.79
CA MET A 1 40.03 -35.42 85.74
C MET A 1 38.78 -35.83 84.95
N SER A 2 37.73 -36.44 85.53
CA SER A 2 36.60 -36.94 84.72
C SER A 2 35.59 -35.88 84.24
N ARG A 3 35.43 -34.77 84.98
CA ARG A 3 34.45 -33.70 84.65
C ARG A 3 34.90 -32.77 83.52
N GLU A 4 36.21 -32.60 83.34
CA GLU A 4 36.75 -31.77 82.26
C GLU A 4 36.60 -32.47 80.89
N ASN A 5 36.77 -33.79 80.86
CA ASN A 5 36.60 -34.59 79.64
C ASN A 5 35.14 -34.60 79.15
N SER A 6 34.15 -34.65 80.06
CA SER A 6 32.73 -34.59 79.67
C SER A 6 32.32 -33.24 79.08
N ALA A 7 32.89 -32.13 79.56
CA ALA A 7 32.58 -30.80 79.06
C ALA A 7 33.12 -30.55 77.65
N LEU A 8 34.34 -31.03 77.36
CA LEU A 8 34.92 -30.96 76.02
C LEU A 8 34.18 -31.84 75.01
N LEU A 9 33.69 -32.99 75.45
CA LEU A 9 32.88 -33.89 74.63
C LEU A 9 31.54 -33.25 74.26
N ALA A 10 30.86 -32.64 75.24
CA ALA A 10 29.62 -31.90 75.01
C ALA A 10 29.79 -30.69 74.06
N LEU A 11 30.91 -29.95 74.16
CA LEU A 11 31.20 -28.84 73.26
C LEU A 11 31.46 -29.32 71.82
N ARG A 12 32.16 -30.45 71.66
CA ARG A 12 32.42 -31.06 70.35
C ARG A 12 31.14 -31.57 69.71
N GLU A 13 30.25 -32.17 70.49
CA GLU A 13 28.94 -32.65 70.05
C GLU A 13 28.03 -31.48 69.64
N LEU A 14 27.99 -30.40 70.43
CA LEU A 14 27.27 -29.17 70.06
C LEU A 14 27.78 -28.58 68.74
N ARG A 15 29.10 -28.52 68.55
CA ARG A 15 29.73 -28.04 67.31
C ARG A 15 29.41 -28.95 66.12
N GLN A 16 29.31 -30.26 66.32
CA GLN A 16 28.89 -31.20 65.29
C GLN A 16 27.42 -31.02 64.92
N LEU A 17 26.53 -30.81 65.89
CA LEU A 17 25.11 -30.54 65.65
C LEU A 17 24.90 -29.21 64.91
N GLU A 18 25.70 -28.18 65.23
CA GLU A 18 25.66 -26.91 64.52
C GLU A 18 26.17 -27.04 63.08
N ALA A 19 27.28 -27.75 62.87
CA ALA A 19 27.78 -28.05 61.52
C ALA A 19 26.76 -28.86 60.71
N GLN A 20 26.06 -29.80 61.35
CA GLN A 20 25.01 -30.59 60.72
C GLN A 20 23.82 -29.71 60.31
N ARG A 21 23.31 -28.84 61.20
CA ARG A 21 22.25 -27.87 60.84
C ARG A 21 22.66 -26.95 59.70
N GLN A 22 23.88 -26.40 59.74
CA GLN A 22 24.37 -25.53 58.67
C GLN A 22 24.45 -26.28 57.33
N SER A 23 24.85 -27.56 57.34
CA SER A 23 24.87 -28.38 56.13
C SER A 23 23.47 -28.70 55.60
N GLU A 24 22.49 -28.95 56.47
CA GLU A 24 21.10 -29.20 56.10
C GLU A 24 20.40 -27.93 55.58
N GLU A 25 20.66 -26.77 56.19
CA GLU A 25 20.19 -25.47 55.69
C GLU A 25 20.83 -25.12 54.34
N ALA A 26 22.12 -25.39 54.14
CA ALA A 26 22.76 -25.19 52.85
C ALA A 26 22.19 -26.13 51.78
N ALA A 27 21.96 -27.41 52.11
CA ALA A 27 21.39 -28.39 51.20
C ALA A 27 19.93 -28.07 50.82
N THR A 28 19.12 -27.58 51.76
CA THR A 28 17.74 -27.15 51.49
C THR A 28 17.70 -25.91 50.61
N ARG A 29 18.52 -24.89 50.90
CA ARG A 29 18.66 -23.69 50.03
C ARG A 29 19.12 -24.05 48.62
N GLN A 30 20.11 -24.94 48.47
CA GLN A 30 20.55 -25.42 47.17
C GLN A 30 19.45 -26.17 46.41
N ARG A 31 18.63 -26.97 47.08
CA ARG A 31 17.48 -27.66 46.45
C ARG A 31 16.40 -26.68 46.00
N GLU A 32 16.10 -25.66 46.81
CA GLU A 32 15.13 -24.62 46.45
C GLU A 32 15.62 -23.77 45.27
N GLU A 33 16.89 -23.39 45.25
CA GLU A 33 17.50 -22.66 44.13
C GLU A 33 17.53 -23.50 42.86
N ALA A 34 17.86 -24.79 42.95
CA ALA A 34 17.83 -25.71 41.83
C ALA A 34 16.40 -25.89 41.27
N ASN A 35 15.39 -25.99 42.14
CA ASN A 35 13.99 -26.08 41.71
C ASN A 35 13.53 -24.78 41.04
N ARG A 36 13.84 -23.60 41.61
CA ARG A 36 13.53 -22.31 41.00
C ARG A 36 14.23 -22.11 39.66
N ALA A 37 15.46 -22.59 39.51
CA ALA A 37 16.18 -22.53 38.24
C ALA A 37 15.52 -23.42 37.17
N ARG A 38 15.05 -24.62 37.55
CA ARG A 38 14.31 -25.52 36.65
C ARG A 38 12.97 -24.92 36.23
N GLU A 39 12.21 -24.37 37.17
CA GLU A 39 10.92 -23.72 36.87
C GLU A 39 11.09 -22.55 35.89
N ARG A 40 12.14 -21.73 36.06
CA ARG A 40 12.44 -20.63 35.13
C ARG A 40 12.85 -21.15 33.75
N ALA A 41 13.68 -22.19 33.69
CA ALA A 41 14.09 -22.79 32.43
C ALA A 41 12.92 -23.43 31.67
N GLU A 42 12.01 -24.12 32.38
CA GLU A 42 10.79 -24.68 31.78
C GLU A 42 9.83 -23.59 31.31
N ALA A 43 9.66 -22.50 32.07
CA ALA A 43 8.83 -21.37 31.66
C ALA A 43 9.39 -20.69 30.40
N GLU A 44 10.71 -20.51 30.32
CA GLU A 44 11.38 -19.93 29.16
C GLU A 44 11.29 -20.86 27.93
N GLN A 45 11.41 -22.18 28.11
CA GLN A 45 11.22 -23.13 27.03
C GLN A 45 9.78 -23.12 26.50
N ARG A 46 8.78 -23.10 27.39
CA ARG A 46 7.36 -23.01 26.98
C ARG A 46 7.07 -21.72 26.21
N GLN A 47 7.62 -20.59 26.64
CA GLN A 47 7.48 -19.32 25.91
C GLN A 47 8.08 -19.40 24.51
N ARG A 48 9.29 -19.95 24.37
CA ARG A 48 9.94 -20.13 23.06
C ARG A 48 9.18 -21.08 22.15
N GLU A 49 8.65 -22.18 22.70
CA GLU A 49 7.83 -23.14 21.94
C GLU A 49 6.49 -22.53 21.49
N GLU A 50 5.85 -21.73 22.33
CA GLU A 50 4.63 -21.00 21.97
C GLU A 50 4.90 -19.95 20.88
N GLU A 51 5.97 -19.16 21.01
CA GLU A 51 6.40 -18.21 19.97
C GLU A 51 6.72 -18.90 18.65
N GLU A 52 7.41 -20.04 18.69
CA GLU A 52 7.74 -20.81 17.48
C GLU A 52 6.48 -21.42 16.86
N ARG A 53 5.53 -21.90 17.67
CA ARG A 53 4.23 -22.38 17.20
C ARG A 53 3.42 -21.29 16.53
N VAL A 54 3.29 -20.12 17.17
CA VAL A 54 2.59 -18.97 16.59
C VAL A 54 3.25 -18.56 15.27
N ARG A 55 4.58 -18.49 15.22
CA ARG A 55 5.31 -18.15 13.99
C ARG A 55 5.08 -19.17 12.87
N ARG A 56 5.05 -20.46 13.18
CA ARG A 56 4.76 -21.52 12.20
C ARG A 56 3.31 -21.45 11.71
N GLU A 57 2.36 -21.16 12.60
CA GLU A 57 0.96 -20.98 12.24
C GLU A 57 0.74 -19.74 11.37
N GLU A 58 1.37 -18.62 11.69
CA GLU A 58 1.33 -17.40 10.87
C GLU A 58 1.94 -17.63 9.48
N GLN A 59 3.06 -18.34 9.40
CA GLN A 59 3.67 -18.71 8.12
C GLN A 59 2.75 -19.61 7.30
N ALA A 60 2.17 -20.64 7.91
CA ALA A 60 1.22 -21.53 7.23
C ALA A 60 -0.05 -20.81 6.78
N GLN A 61 -0.56 -19.85 7.57
CA GLN A 61 -1.69 -19.01 7.17
C GLN A 61 -1.33 -18.10 5.99
N ALA A 62 -0.15 -17.45 6.03
CA ALA A 62 0.32 -16.61 4.94
C ALA A 62 0.51 -17.40 3.64
N GLU A 63 1.00 -18.64 3.71
CA GLU A 63 1.12 -19.53 2.54
C GLU A 63 -0.25 -19.90 1.97
N ARG A 64 -1.22 -20.25 2.81
CA ARG A 64 -2.60 -20.54 2.38
C ARG A 64 -3.28 -19.34 1.75
N GLU A 65 -3.06 -18.14 2.29
CA GLU A 65 -3.62 -16.91 1.72
C GLU A 65 -3.00 -16.60 0.35
N ARG A 66 -1.69 -16.81 0.19
CA ARG A 66 -1.00 -16.68 -1.10
C ARG A 66 -1.54 -17.68 -2.11
N GLU A 67 -1.65 -18.96 -1.76
CA GLU A 67 -2.19 -19.99 -2.64
C GLU A 67 -3.64 -19.68 -3.05
N ALA A 68 -4.47 -19.26 -2.10
CA ALA A 68 -5.85 -18.85 -2.38
C ALA A 68 -5.93 -17.61 -3.28
N SER A 69 -5.03 -16.64 -3.11
CA SER A 69 -4.96 -15.45 -3.97
C SER A 69 -4.51 -15.81 -5.39
N GLU A 70 -3.51 -16.67 -5.54
CA GLU A 70 -3.05 -17.16 -6.84
C GLU A 70 -4.14 -17.98 -7.56
N ALA A 71 -4.88 -18.82 -6.83
CA ALA A 71 -5.99 -19.59 -7.39
C ALA A 71 -7.09 -18.66 -7.92
N LYS A 72 -7.44 -17.61 -7.17
CA LYS A 72 -8.42 -16.59 -7.60
C LYS A 72 -7.92 -15.84 -8.82
N GLU A 73 -6.65 -15.41 -8.86
CA GLU A 73 -6.09 -14.74 -10.03
C GLU A 73 -6.11 -15.64 -11.27
N ARG A 74 -5.78 -16.93 -11.13
CA ARG A 74 -5.85 -17.89 -12.24
C ARG A 74 -7.29 -18.04 -12.73
N GLU A 75 -8.26 -18.16 -11.81
CA GLU A 75 -9.67 -18.26 -12.17
C GLU A 75 -10.18 -16.97 -12.86
N GLU A 76 -9.83 -15.80 -12.35
CA GLU A 76 -10.20 -14.51 -12.95
C GLU A 76 -9.60 -14.35 -14.35
N ARG A 77 -8.32 -14.72 -14.54
CA ARG A 77 -7.69 -14.72 -15.87
C ARG A 77 -8.40 -15.67 -16.83
N MET A 78 -8.78 -16.87 -16.37
CA MET A 78 -9.52 -17.84 -17.18
C MET A 78 -10.91 -17.32 -17.55
N ARG A 79 -11.63 -16.70 -16.60
CA ARG A 79 -12.95 -16.08 -16.85
C ARG A 79 -12.86 -14.92 -17.83
N LEU A 80 -11.84 -14.06 -17.73
CA LEU A 80 -11.61 -12.98 -18.68
C LEU A 80 -11.28 -13.52 -20.07
N ALA A 81 -10.40 -14.52 -20.17
CA ALA A 81 -10.07 -15.16 -21.43
C ALA A 81 -11.29 -15.84 -22.08
N GLU A 82 -12.16 -16.46 -21.29
CA GLU A 82 -13.41 -17.05 -21.78
C GLU A 82 -14.38 -15.96 -22.27
N ALA A 83 -14.55 -14.87 -21.52
CA ALA A 83 -15.39 -13.74 -21.93
C ALA A 83 -14.87 -13.09 -23.22
N GLU A 84 -13.55 -12.94 -23.36
CA GLU A 84 -12.92 -12.40 -24.56
C GLU A 84 -13.13 -13.32 -25.77
N LYS A 85 -12.95 -14.64 -25.60
CA LYS A 85 -13.23 -15.60 -26.68
C LYS A 85 -14.70 -15.59 -27.10
N ARG A 86 -15.63 -15.49 -26.15
CA ARG A 86 -17.07 -15.36 -26.47
C ARG A 86 -17.36 -14.08 -27.24
N ALA A 87 -16.76 -12.95 -26.86
CA ALA A 87 -16.91 -11.70 -27.57
C ALA A 87 -16.34 -11.76 -28.99
N GLN A 88 -15.17 -12.39 -29.20
CA GLN A 88 -14.59 -12.61 -30.52
C GLN A 88 -15.50 -13.48 -31.40
N VAL A 89 -16.00 -14.60 -30.86
CA VAL A 89 -16.92 -15.48 -31.59
C VAL A 89 -18.21 -14.75 -31.95
N GLU A 90 -18.76 -13.93 -31.06
CA GLU A 90 -19.96 -13.13 -31.36
C GLU A 90 -19.69 -12.07 -32.43
N GLN A 91 -18.54 -11.40 -32.40
CA GLN A 91 -18.15 -10.45 -33.44
C GLN A 91 -17.98 -11.15 -34.79
N GLU A 92 -17.29 -12.29 -34.84
CA GLU A 92 -17.17 -13.09 -36.06
C GLU A 92 -18.52 -13.57 -36.58
N ALA A 93 -19.44 -13.98 -35.69
CA ALA A 93 -20.78 -14.39 -36.05
C ALA A 93 -21.56 -13.23 -36.69
N ARG A 94 -21.55 -12.05 -36.05
CA ARG A 94 -22.18 -10.84 -36.61
C ARG A 94 -21.59 -10.46 -37.96
N LEU A 95 -20.27 -10.54 -38.11
CA LEU A 95 -19.59 -10.20 -39.36
C LEU A 95 -19.91 -11.21 -40.47
N ARG A 96 -20.05 -12.51 -40.14
CA ARG A 96 -20.53 -13.54 -41.07
C ARG A 96 -22.01 -13.34 -41.44
N GLU A 97 -22.87 -12.95 -40.50
CA GLU A 97 -24.27 -12.64 -40.78
C GLU A 97 -24.41 -11.45 -41.75
N GLU A 98 -23.62 -10.39 -41.53
CA GLU A 98 -23.56 -9.25 -42.43
C GLU A 98 -23.04 -9.64 -43.82
N GLN A 99 -21.99 -10.47 -43.89
CA GLN A 99 -21.48 -10.99 -45.16
C GLN A 99 -22.51 -11.84 -45.88
N MET A 100 -23.23 -12.73 -45.19
CA MET A 100 -24.28 -13.54 -45.81
C MET A 100 -25.46 -12.68 -46.27
N ARG A 101 -25.81 -11.64 -45.52
CA ARG A 101 -26.84 -10.68 -45.91
C ARG A 101 -26.43 -9.85 -47.12
N LEU A 102 -25.16 -9.44 -47.21
CA LEU A 102 -24.63 -8.71 -48.36
C LEU A 102 -24.52 -9.63 -49.58
N ASP A 103 -24.03 -10.86 -49.43
CA ASP A 103 -23.93 -11.84 -50.51
C ASP A 103 -25.33 -12.22 -51.05
N ALA A 104 -26.33 -12.38 -50.17
CA ALA A 104 -27.72 -12.56 -50.58
C ALA A 104 -28.25 -11.36 -51.38
N GLN A 105 -27.95 -10.13 -50.95
CA GLN A 105 -28.36 -8.91 -51.68
C GLN A 105 -27.63 -8.78 -53.02
N VAL A 106 -26.33 -9.09 -53.09
CA VAL A 106 -25.53 -9.05 -54.32
C VAL A 106 -26.02 -10.12 -55.30
N LYS A 107 -26.34 -11.33 -54.85
CA LYS A 107 -26.93 -12.39 -55.71
C LYS A 107 -28.30 -12.01 -56.26
N MET A 108 -29.11 -11.27 -55.48
CA MET A 108 -30.41 -10.76 -55.92
C MET A 108 -30.30 -9.53 -56.82
N ALA A 109 -29.32 -8.66 -56.58
CA ALA A 109 -29.02 -7.46 -57.39
C ALA A 109 -28.31 -7.81 -58.70
N ALA A 110 -27.41 -8.80 -58.72
CA ALA A 110 -26.74 -9.29 -59.93
C ALA A 110 -27.73 -9.85 -60.97
N ARG A 111 -28.92 -10.30 -60.53
CA ARG A 111 -30.00 -10.78 -61.40
C ARG A 111 -30.88 -9.66 -61.97
N LYS A 112 -30.76 -8.43 -61.48
CA LYS A 112 -31.58 -7.29 -61.91
C LYS A 112 -30.68 -6.10 -62.27
N GLN A 113 -30.37 -6.02 -63.57
CA GLN A 113 -30.06 -4.82 -64.36
C GLN A 113 -29.36 -3.71 -63.60
N THR A 114 -28.08 -3.44 -63.90
CA THR A 114 -27.35 -2.29 -63.36
C THR A 114 -27.90 -0.97 -63.92
N PRO A 115 -28.70 -0.20 -63.15
CA PRO A 115 -29.22 1.09 -63.58
C PRO A 115 -28.16 2.16 -63.28
N ARG A 116 -28.07 3.20 -64.13
CA ARG A 116 -27.05 4.26 -64.04
C ARG A 116 -27.01 5.02 -62.69
N TRP A 117 -28.08 4.96 -61.88
CA TRP A 117 -28.09 5.50 -60.50
C TRP A 117 -27.06 4.83 -59.58
N LEU A 118 -26.69 3.58 -59.83
CA LEU A 118 -25.67 2.88 -59.05
C LEU A 118 -24.30 3.58 -59.09
N TYR A 119 -23.97 4.30 -60.17
CA TYR A 119 -22.74 5.10 -60.22
C TYR A 119 -22.77 6.28 -59.24
N GLY A 120 -23.94 6.88 -59.01
CA GLY A 120 -24.11 7.93 -58.01
C GLY A 120 -23.99 7.39 -56.58
N VAL A 121 -24.57 6.22 -56.30
CA VAL A 121 -24.43 5.55 -55.00
C VAL A 121 -22.99 5.10 -54.78
N ALA A 122 -22.34 4.53 -55.80
CA ALA A 122 -20.95 4.12 -55.74
C ALA A 122 -20.00 5.31 -55.53
N ALA A 123 -20.25 6.45 -56.20
CA ALA A 123 -19.48 7.67 -55.99
C ALA A 123 -19.69 8.25 -54.58
N GLY A 124 -20.92 8.23 -54.06
CA GLY A 124 -21.22 8.63 -52.69
C GLY A 124 -20.54 7.73 -51.65
N LEU A 125 -20.53 6.41 -51.88
CA LEU A 125 -19.85 5.45 -51.01
C LEU A 125 -18.32 5.65 -51.05
N ALA A 126 -17.76 5.89 -52.23
CA ALA A 126 -16.34 6.17 -52.41
C ALA A 126 -15.93 7.48 -51.71
N ALA A 127 -16.74 8.54 -51.82
CA ALA A 127 -16.52 9.80 -51.13
C ALA A 127 -16.65 9.66 -49.60
N ALA A 128 -17.61 8.86 -49.11
CA ALA A 128 -17.77 8.58 -47.69
C ALA A 128 -16.60 7.74 -47.13
N LEU A 129 -16.10 6.77 -47.88
CA LEU A 129 -14.91 6.00 -47.50
C LEU A 129 -13.64 6.85 -47.49
N LEU A 130 -13.46 7.74 -48.48
CA LEU A 130 -12.35 8.69 -48.50
C LEU A 130 -12.44 9.70 -47.36
N GLY A 131 -13.61 10.30 -47.12
CA GLY A 131 -13.83 11.24 -46.02
C GLY A 131 -13.70 10.59 -44.64
N GLY A 132 -14.25 9.39 -44.48
CA GLY A 132 -14.15 8.60 -43.25
C GLY A 132 -12.72 8.14 -42.97
N GLY A 133 -11.97 7.73 -44.01
CA GLY A 133 -10.55 7.38 -43.90
C GLY A 133 -9.68 8.56 -43.49
N LEU A 134 -9.90 9.74 -44.06
CA LEU A 134 -9.18 10.97 -43.68
C LEU A 134 -9.50 11.39 -42.24
N TYR A 135 -10.78 11.32 -41.83
CA TYR A 135 -11.18 11.63 -40.46
C TYR A 135 -10.60 10.62 -39.44
N ALA A 136 -10.61 9.33 -39.76
CA ALA A 136 -10.01 8.29 -38.92
C ALA A 136 -8.49 8.48 -38.79
N TYR A 137 -7.79 8.82 -39.88
CA TYR A 137 -6.36 9.11 -39.86
C TYR A 137 -6.02 10.34 -39.00
N GLN A 138 -6.83 11.40 -39.09
CA GLN A 138 -6.66 12.60 -38.26
C GLN A 138 -6.94 12.32 -36.77
N SER A 139 -7.98 11.54 -36.47
CA SER A 139 -8.28 11.10 -35.10
C SER A 139 -7.21 10.16 -34.54
N GLN A 140 -6.56 9.37 -35.39
CA GLN A 140 -5.49 8.46 -34.97
C GLN A 140 -4.22 9.24 -34.57
N GLN A 141 -3.88 10.32 -35.28
CA GLN A 141 -2.76 11.20 -34.88
C GLN A 141 -2.98 11.86 -33.52
N GLU A 142 -4.21 12.28 -33.20
CA GLU A 142 -4.53 12.83 -31.87
C GLU A 142 -4.41 11.77 -30.77
N SER A 143 -4.77 10.51 -31.07
CA SER A 143 -4.63 9.39 -30.13
C SER A 143 -3.17 8.99 -29.91
N GLU A 144 -2.33 9.00 -30.95
CA GLU A 144 -0.89 8.72 -30.82
C GLU A 144 -0.19 9.81 -30.00
N ALA A 145 -0.55 11.08 -30.19
CA ALA A 145 -0.05 12.19 -29.37
C ALA A 145 -0.48 12.05 -27.90
N ALA A 146 -1.71 11.61 -27.63
CA ALA A 146 -2.19 11.36 -26.27
C ALA A 146 -1.48 10.18 -25.60
N ILE A 147 -1.22 9.10 -26.34
CA ILE A 147 -0.48 7.93 -25.84
C ILE A 147 0.98 8.29 -25.55
N LEU A 148 1.64 9.07 -26.42
CA LEU A 148 3.01 9.54 -26.20
C LEU A 148 3.09 10.47 -24.98
N ALA A 149 2.13 11.38 -24.81
CA ALA A 149 2.05 12.24 -23.63
C ALA A 149 1.81 11.44 -22.33
N GLU A 150 1.01 10.38 -22.38
CA GLU A 150 0.80 9.50 -21.24
C GLU A 150 2.05 8.67 -20.91
N GLN A 151 2.77 8.17 -21.92
CA GLN A 151 4.04 7.47 -21.72
C GLN A 151 5.10 8.39 -21.09
N GLN A 152 5.23 9.63 -21.58
CA GLN A 152 6.15 10.62 -20.99
C GLN A 152 5.77 10.96 -19.54
N ALA A 153 4.47 11.09 -19.24
CA ALA A 153 4.02 11.34 -17.87
C ALA A 153 4.30 10.16 -16.93
N VAL A 154 4.21 8.91 -17.42
CA VAL A 154 4.55 7.71 -16.65
C VAL A 154 6.06 7.60 -16.44
N GLU A 155 6.86 7.92 -17.44
CA GLU A 155 8.32 7.88 -17.37
C GLU A 155 8.86 8.94 -16.41
N GLN A 156 8.36 10.18 -16.46
CA GLN A 156 8.65 11.21 -15.47
C GLN A 156 8.27 10.78 -14.05
N GLU A 157 7.13 10.09 -13.89
CA GLU A 157 6.71 9.58 -12.59
C GLU A 157 7.63 8.45 -12.08
N ARG A 158 8.16 7.62 -12.98
CA ARG A 158 9.16 6.60 -12.63
C ARG A 158 10.47 7.25 -12.19
N GLU A 159 10.97 8.23 -12.93
CA GLU A 159 12.19 8.96 -12.57
C GLU A 159 12.05 9.68 -11.21
N GLU A 160 10.91 10.33 -10.95
CA GLU A 160 10.66 10.98 -9.66
C GLU A 160 10.63 9.95 -8.51
N ARG A 161 10.00 8.78 -8.73
CA ARG A 161 9.98 7.70 -7.73
C ARG A 161 11.35 7.11 -7.49
N GLU A 162 12.15 6.93 -8.53
CA GLU A 162 13.52 6.42 -8.44
C GLU A 162 14.42 7.42 -7.70
N LYS A 163 14.32 8.72 -7.99
CA LYS A 163 15.05 9.77 -7.26
C LYS A 163 14.71 9.76 -5.77
N VAL A 164 13.41 9.70 -5.43
CA VAL A 164 12.96 9.63 -4.03
C VAL A 164 13.43 8.34 -3.35
N GLN A 165 13.44 7.20 -4.05
CA GLN A 165 13.95 5.94 -3.50
C GLN A 165 15.46 5.97 -3.29
N ALA A 166 16.22 6.50 -4.24
CA ALA A 166 17.66 6.64 -4.14
C ALA A 166 18.06 7.56 -2.98
N GLU A 167 17.34 8.67 -2.78
CA GLU A 167 17.54 9.55 -1.63
C GLU A 167 17.20 8.84 -0.31
N LEU A 168 16.10 8.08 -0.24
CA LEU A 168 15.76 7.29 0.95
C LEU A 168 16.82 6.24 1.28
N GLN A 169 17.40 5.58 0.27
CA GLN A 169 18.47 4.62 0.46
C GLN A 169 19.75 5.31 0.95
N ARG A 170 20.12 6.47 0.37
CA ARG A 170 21.29 7.25 0.82
C ARG A 170 21.17 7.64 2.30
N VAL A 171 20.04 8.20 2.71
CA VAL A 171 19.86 8.62 4.11
C VAL A 171 19.83 7.41 5.06
N GLN A 172 19.30 6.25 4.61
CA GLN A 172 19.38 5.01 5.39
C GLN A 172 20.83 4.52 5.57
N GLN A 173 21.65 4.56 4.52
CA GLN A 173 23.06 4.19 4.60
C GLN A 173 23.84 5.13 5.54
N GLU A 174 23.57 6.44 5.48
CA GLU A 174 24.17 7.41 6.41
C GLU A 174 23.78 7.12 7.86
N ARG A 175 22.51 6.77 8.10
CA ARG A 175 22.03 6.35 9.43
C ARG A 175 22.77 5.11 9.93
N GLU A 176 22.93 4.09 9.10
CA GLU A 176 23.69 2.89 9.47
C GLU A 176 25.15 3.19 9.76
N ARG A 177 25.77 4.08 8.97
CA ARG A 177 27.14 4.52 9.19
C ARG A 177 27.30 5.22 10.55
N LEU A 178 26.38 6.13 10.89
CA LEU A 178 26.41 6.80 12.20
C LEU A 178 26.17 5.82 13.35
N LYS A 179 25.30 4.81 13.18
CA LYS A 179 25.09 3.77 14.19
C LYS A 179 26.35 2.93 14.44
N ARG A 180 27.07 2.57 13.37
CA ARG A 180 28.36 1.89 13.50
C ARG A 180 29.37 2.76 14.25
N GLN A 181 29.48 4.05 13.90
CA GLN A 181 30.35 4.99 14.60
C GLN A 181 29.99 5.15 16.08
N GLN A 182 28.70 5.18 16.43
CA GLN A 182 28.28 5.15 17.82
C GLN A 182 28.71 3.86 18.53
N SER A 183 28.48 2.69 17.94
CA SER A 183 28.89 1.42 18.55
C SER A 183 30.42 1.33 18.75
N GLU A 184 31.19 1.90 17.81
CA GLU A 184 32.65 2.00 17.94
C GLU A 184 33.05 2.98 19.05
N LEU A 185 32.37 4.12 19.20
CA LEU A 185 32.60 5.05 20.31
C LEU A 185 32.21 4.45 21.66
N ASP A 186 31.11 3.70 21.74
CA ASP A 186 30.71 3.01 22.96
C ASP A 186 31.74 1.95 23.36
N ALA A 187 32.30 1.22 22.40
CA ALA A 187 33.42 0.31 22.65
C ALA A 187 34.68 1.04 23.12
N LYS A 188 34.99 2.20 22.53
CA LYS A 188 36.11 3.07 22.96
C LYS A 188 35.88 3.65 24.36
N LEU A 189 34.64 4.03 24.71
CA LEU A 189 34.27 4.49 26.05
C LEU A 189 34.45 3.39 27.09
N ALA A 190 34.05 2.16 26.77
CA ALA A 190 34.26 1.00 27.63
C ALA A 190 35.76 0.67 27.82
N ALA A 191 36.57 0.86 26.79
CA ALA A 191 38.02 0.62 26.82
C ALA A 191 38.83 1.78 27.45
N ALA A 192 38.29 3.01 27.48
CA ALA A 192 38.99 4.18 28.00
C ALA A 192 39.23 4.08 29.51
N THR A 193 40.50 4.25 29.92
CA THR A 193 40.92 4.11 31.33
C THR A 193 41.05 5.44 32.04
N THR A 194 41.21 6.55 31.31
CA THR A 194 41.38 7.89 31.90
C THR A 194 40.08 8.71 31.87
N ALA A 195 39.87 9.55 32.89
CA ALA A 195 38.70 10.41 32.99
C ALA A 195 38.64 11.48 31.89
N ALA A 196 39.81 11.97 31.44
CA ALA A 196 39.89 12.96 30.37
C ALA A 196 39.49 12.39 29.00
N GLU A 197 39.91 11.16 28.68
CA GLU A 197 39.51 10.48 27.43
C GLU A 197 38.01 10.14 27.43
N ARG A 198 37.46 9.70 28.56
CA ARG A 198 36.02 9.45 28.69
C ARG A 198 35.19 10.72 28.43
N ALA A 199 35.60 11.85 29.00
CA ALA A 199 34.91 13.12 28.76
C ALA A 199 34.95 13.58 27.29
N GLN A 200 36.07 13.34 26.59
CA GLN A 200 36.18 13.65 25.15
C GLN A 200 35.29 12.74 24.30
N LEU A 201 35.28 11.45 24.59
CA LEU A 201 34.46 10.46 23.87
C LEU A 201 32.95 10.65 24.13
N GLU A 202 32.55 11.06 25.34
CA GLU A 202 31.16 11.43 25.65
C GLU A 202 30.71 12.67 24.86
N ALA A 203 31.59 13.67 24.72
CA ALA A 203 31.30 14.85 23.92
C ALA A 203 31.17 14.52 22.42
N GLU A 204 31.98 13.60 21.89
CA GLU A 204 31.85 13.10 20.51
C GLU A 204 30.57 12.28 20.32
N ARG A 205 30.20 11.45 21.29
CA ARG A 205 28.94 10.70 21.29
C ARG A 205 27.73 11.63 21.25
N ALA A 206 27.71 12.67 22.09
CA ALA A 206 26.62 13.66 22.10
C ALA A 206 26.47 14.37 20.74
N LYS A 207 27.60 14.69 20.08
CA LYS A 207 27.58 15.25 18.71
C LYS A 207 26.98 14.27 17.70
N LEU A 208 27.37 13.00 17.74
CA LEU A 208 26.81 11.98 16.84
C LEU A 208 25.34 11.69 17.11
N GLU A 209 24.90 11.67 18.36
CA GLU A 209 23.47 11.55 18.72
C GLU A 209 22.66 12.72 18.17
N SER A 210 23.18 13.96 18.23
CA SER A 210 22.52 15.12 17.63
C SER A 210 22.40 15.02 16.11
N GLN A 211 23.44 14.51 15.43
CA GLN A 211 23.43 14.28 13.98
C GLN A 211 22.45 13.17 13.59
N GLN A 212 22.36 12.11 14.39
CA GLN A 212 21.38 11.05 14.17
C GLN A 212 19.94 11.54 14.36
N ALA A 213 19.67 12.34 15.40
CA ALA A 213 18.34 12.91 15.62
C ALA A 213 17.93 13.82 14.45
N ALA A 214 18.86 14.62 13.92
CA ALA A 214 18.64 15.43 12.72
C ALA A 214 18.31 14.56 11.49
N LEU A 215 19.09 13.52 11.22
CA LEU A 215 18.82 12.61 10.10
C LEU A 215 17.52 11.82 10.26
N ASP A 216 17.16 11.42 11.48
CA ASP A 216 15.90 10.71 11.75
C ASP A 216 14.70 11.64 11.51
N SER A 217 14.83 12.92 11.84
CA SER A 217 13.81 13.93 11.51
C SER A 217 13.69 14.10 9.99
N GLU A 218 14.81 14.21 9.26
CA GLU A 218 14.84 14.33 7.80
C GLU A 218 14.27 13.09 7.10
N LEU A 219 14.56 11.89 7.61
CA LEU A 219 13.98 10.62 7.13
C LEU A 219 12.46 10.59 7.29
N SER A 220 11.97 11.07 8.43
CA SER A 220 10.54 11.12 8.71
C SER A 220 9.82 12.10 7.77
N GLU A 221 10.43 13.26 7.52
CA GLU A 221 9.92 14.27 6.58
C GLU A 221 9.92 13.75 5.14
N LYS A 222 11.02 13.14 4.69
CA LYS A 222 11.13 12.53 3.35
C LYS A 222 10.14 11.37 3.15
N LYS A 223 9.94 10.53 4.18
CA LYS A 223 8.91 9.46 4.13
C LYS A 223 7.50 10.03 4.05
N ASN A 224 7.21 11.11 4.77
CA ASN A 224 5.90 11.76 4.72
C ASN A 224 5.68 12.49 3.39
N ALA A 225 6.72 13.13 2.84
CA ALA A 225 6.70 13.71 1.50
C ALA A 225 6.42 12.64 0.43
N ALA A 226 7.14 11.51 0.46
CA ALA A 226 6.93 10.39 -0.46
C ALA A 226 5.50 9.82 -0.41
N LYS A 227 4.90 9.70 0.80
CA LYS A 227 3.50 9.26 0.96
C LYS A 227 2.49 10.28 0.41
N ASN A 228 2.81 11.57 0.44
CA ASN A 228 1.91 12.64 0.01
C ASN A 228 1.95 12.90 -1.51
N VAL A 229 3.07 12.62 -2.18
CA VAL A 229 3.18 12.67 -3.66
C VAL A 229 2.12 11.79 -4.33
N GLY A 230 1.84 10.60 -3.78
CA GLY A 230 0.78 9.71 -4.29
C GLY A 230 -0.66 10.18 -4.04
N LYS A 231 -0.92 10.97 -2.98
CA LYS A 231 -2.27 11.44 -2.61
C LYS A 231 -2.71 12.70 -3.36
N LYS A 232 -1.79 13.63 -3.66
CA LYS A 232 -2.10 14.91 -4.32
C LYS A 232 -2.59 14.69 -5.77
N LYS A 233 -2.01 13.73 -6.50
CA LYS A 233 -2.39 13.43 -7.91
C LYS A 233 -3.74 12.70 -8.03
N ARG A 234 -4.11 11.81 -7.09
CA ARG A 234 -5.43 11.12 -7.09
C ARG A 234 -6.62 12.08 -6.92
N ARG A 235 -6.44 13.19 -6.18
CA ARG A 235 -7.46 14.25 -6.05
C ARG A 235 -7.62 15.13 -7.28
N SER A 236 -6.57 15.28 -8.11
CA SER A 236 -6.66 16.04 -9.36
C SER A 236 -7.44 15.29 -10.45
N ARG A 237 -7.24 13.96 -10.56
CA ARG A 237 -7.97 13.09 -11.50
C ARG A 237 -9.45 12.96 -11.15
N SER A 238 -9.82 12.94 -9.87
CA SER A 238 -11.24 12.85 -9.47
C SER A 238 -12.03 14.16 -9.61
N ASN A 239 -11.36 15.31 -9.70
CA ASN A 239 -12.02 16.61 -9.91
C ASN A 239 -12.13 17.00 -11.40
N ALA A 240 -11.27 16.45 -12.26
CA ALA A 240 -11.33 16.64 -13.71
C ALA A 240 -12.53 15.91 -14.36
N GLY A 241 -12.98 14.78 -13.79
CA GLY A 241 -14.12 14.01 -14.30
C GLY A 241 -15.51 14.56 -13.96
N LYS A 242 -15.63 15.68 -13.22
CA LYS A 242 -16.92 16.20 -12.73
C LYS A 242 -17.39 17.52 -13.35
N ARG A 243 -16.67 18.07 -14.34
CA ARG A 243 -17.02 19.38 -14.97
C ARG A 243 -17.42 19.30 -16.45
N SER A 244 -17.45 18.14 -17.08
CA SER A 244 -17.93 17.97 -18.47
C SER A 244 -19.36 17.46 -18.50
N GLY A 245 -20.35 18.35 -18.31
CA GLY A 245 -21.74 17.92 -18.37
C GLY A 245 -22.81 18.97 -18.06
N LYS A 246 -22.68 20.21 -18.55
CA LYS A 246 -23.87 21.06 -18.74
C LYS A 246 -23.62 22.12 -19.83
N PRO A 247 -24.26 22.01 -21.01
CA PRO A 247 -24.12 23.05 -22.04
C PRO A 247 -24.84 24.32 -21.59
N LYS A 248 -24.12 25.43 -21.57
CA LYS A 248 -24.68 26.78 -21.48
C LYS A 248 -25.38 27.09 -22.81
N SER A 249 -26.68 27.30 -22.77
CA SER A 249 -27.44 27.89 -23.87
C SER A 249 -26.93 29.32 -24.14
N LYS A 250 -26.68 29.62 -25.42
CA LYS A 250 -26.40 30.97 -25.93
C LYS A 250 -27.66 31.85 -25.79
N PRO A 251 -27.52 33.17 -25.56
CA PRO A 251 -28.52 34.13 -25.99
C PRO A 251 -27.94 35.03 -27.09
N LYS A 252 -28.64 35.16 -28.23
CA LYS A 252 -28.67 36.43 -28.98
C LYS A 252 -29.80 36.46 -30.02
N ALA A 253 -30.72 37.40 -29.84
CA ALA A 253 -31.29 38.26 -30.89
C ALA A 253 -32.04 39.43 -30.21
N GLU A 254 -31.65 40.65 -30.57
CA GLU A 254 -32.23 41.94 -30.13
C GLU A 254 -33.59 42.22 -30.82
N GLU A 255 -34.62 42.54 -30.01
CA GLU A 255 -35.46 43.78 -29.99
C GLU A 255 -36.63 43.87 -31.02
N PRO A 256 -37.75 44.61 -30.75
CA PRO A 256 -37.89 45.73 -29.79
C PRO A 256 -39.15 45.75 -28.86
N LYS A 257 -38.96 46.49 -27.75
CA LYS A 257 -39.90 47.30 -26.93
C LYS A 257 -41.42 47.09 -27.03
N VAL A 258 -42.04 46.62 -25.94
CA VAL A 258 -43.31 47.14 -25.36
C VAL A 258 -43.29 46.90 -23.82
N GLU A 259 -43.84 47.86 -23.07
CA GLU A 259 -43.83 48.08 -21.62
C GLU A 259 -44.37 46.93 -20.71
N PRO A 260 -43.96 46.85 -19.42
CA PRO A 260 -44.44 45.81 -18.51
C PRO A 260 -45.65 46.26 -17.66
N PRO A 261 -46.65 45.40 -17.41
CA PRO A 261 -47.53 45.56 -16.27
C PRO A 261 -47.01 44.76 -15.04
N PRO A 262 -47.32 45.20 -13.81
CA PRO A 262 -46.69 44.68 -12.60
C PRO A 262 -47.58 43.64 -11.86
N VAL A 263 -47.02 43.10 -10.77
CA VAL A 263 -47.73 42.63 -9.55
C VAL A 263 -48.00 41.11 -9.41
N THR A 264 -47.11 40.48 -8.62
CA THR A 264 -47.34 39.53 -7.51
C THR A 264 -47.71 38.05 -7.76
N LYS A 265 -46.96 37.14 -7.11
CA LYS A 265 -47.36 36.32 -5.93
C LYS A 265 -46.29 35.26 -5.58
N PRO A 266 -46.30 34.67 -4.36
CA PRO A 266 -45.15 34.69 -3.46
C PRO A 266 -44.36 33.38 -3.30
N ARG A 267 -43.15 33.56 -2.76
CA ARG A 267 -42.20 32.56 -2.26
C ARG A 267 -42.83 31.69 -1.16
N ARG A 268 -43.09 30.40 -1.44
CA ARG A 268 -43.40 29.42 -0.38
C ARG A 268 -42.12 29.05 0.37
N GLN A 269 -42.05 29.48 1.62
CA GLN A 269 -41.14 28.96 2.64
C GLN A 269 -41.69 27.65 3.23
N LYS A 270 -40.76 26.79 3.66
CA LYS A 270 -40.85 25.79 4.73
C LYS A 270 -41.86 24.63 4.56
N ILE A 271 -41.29 23.45 4.33
CA ILE A 271 -41.70 22.26 5.08
C ILE A 271 -40.46 21.77 5.83
N LYS A 272 -40.45 21.97 7.14
CA LYS A 272 -39.65 21.18 8.08
C LYS A 272 -40.50 19.92 8.37
N LEU A 273 -40.06 18.76 7.93
CA LEU A 273 -40.27 17.52 8.69
C LEU A 273 -38.97 17.39 9.50
N GLY A 274 -38.95 17.66 10.81
CA GLY A 274 -39.55 16.78 11.81
C GLY A 274 -38.62 15.57 11.93
N GLY A 275 -37.66 15.47 12.86
CA GLY A 275 -37.59 16.11 14.17
C GLY A 275 -38.42 15.32 15.17
N GLY A 276 -37.88 14.18 15.60
CA GLY A 276 -38.36 13.31 16.67
C GLY A 276 -37.50 12.04 16.65
N ASP A 277 -36.40 12.02 17.42
CA ASP A 277 -36.35 11.44 18.77
C ASP A 277 -36.75 9.95 18.77
N SER A 278 -36.01 9.01 19.34
CA SER A 278 -34.75 9.02 20.08
C SER A 278 -34.44 7.52 20.38
N PRO A 279 -33.33 7.18 21.04
CA PRO A 279 -32.68 5.88 20.98
C PRO A 279 -33.22 4.88 22.01
N LEU A 280 -32.73 3.63 21.89
CA LEU A 280 -32.62 2.53 22.87
C LEU A 280 -33.25 1.23 22.36
N GLY A 281 -32.39 0.22 22.23
CA GLY A 281 -32.65 -1.13 21.76
C GLY A 281 -31.33 -1.76 21.33
#